data_AF-A0A6J7K8D3-F1
#
_entry.id   AF-A0A6J7K8D3-F1
#
_cell.length_a   1.000
_cell.length_b   1.000
_cell.length_c   1.000
_cell.angle_alpha   90.00
_cell.angle_beta   90.00
_cell.angle_gamma   90.00
#
_symmetry.space_group_name_H-M   'P 1'
#
loop_
_entity.id
_entity.type
_entity.pdbx_description
1 polymer ?
#
loop_
_entity_poly.entity_id
_entity_poly.type
_entity_poly.pdbx_seq_one_letter_code
_entity_poly.pdbx_strand_id
1 'polypeptide(L)' 'MSDLIQILISIVVVAVGTVFISQKFRISKRYERQSRKAAPLNSWSALDKGIDPSHTEDQK' A
#
# COMPACT_ATOMS: atom_id res chain seq x y z
N MET A 1 35.86 -9.20 -20.27
CA MET A 1 34.39 -9.12 -20.29
C MET A 1 34.06 -7.81 -20.98
N SER A 2 33.18 -7.78 -21.98
CA SER A 2 32.91 -6.52 -22.71
C SER A 2 32.21 -5.53 -21.78
N ASP A 3 32.67 -4.28 -21.78
CA ASP A 3 32.17 -3.20 -20.89
C ASP A 3 30.64 -3.05 -20.94
N LEU A 4 30.05 -3.27 -22.13
CA LEU A 4 28.60 -3.26 -22.32
C LEU A 4 27.87 -4.30 -21.47
N ILE A 5 28.42 -5.50 -21.32
CA ILE A 5 27.83 -6.56 -20.49
C ILE A 5 27.90 -6.17 -19.02
N GLN A 6 29.00 -5.56 -18.58
CA GLN A 6 29.17 -5.10 -17.21
C GLN A 6 28.19 -3.97 -16.86
N ILE A 7 27.99 -3.02 -17.79
CA ILE A 7 26.99 -1.95 -17.63
C ILE A 7 25.58 -2.54 -17.55
N LEU A 8 25.23 -3.47 -18.43
CA LEU A 8 23.91 -4.09 -18.45
C LEU A 8 23.61 -4.84 -17.14
N ILE A 9 24.58 -5.60 -16.63
CA ILE A 9 24.46 -6.29 -15.33
C ILE A 9 24.26 -5.28 -14.19
N SER A 10 25.01 -4.17 -14.19
CA SER A 10 24.88 -3.15 -13.14
C SER A 10 23.48 -2.52 -13.09
N ILE A 11 22.89 -2.23 -14.26
CA ILE A 11 21.54 -1.68 -14.37
C ILE A 11 20.52 -2.66 -13.82
N VAL A 12 20.64 -3.94 -14.20
CA VAL A 12 19.73 -5.00 -13.73
C VAL A 12 19.78 -5.13 -12.20
N VAL A 13 20.98 -5.15 -11.62
CA VAL A 13 21.15 -5.25 -10.15
C VAL A 13 20.51 -4.07 -9.43
N VAL A 14 20.72 -2.84 -9.92
CA VAL A 14 20.13 -1.62 -9.32
C VAL A 14 18.61 -1.61 -9.47
N ALA A 15 18.08 -1.98 -10.64
CA ALA A 15 16.64 -2.04 -10.88
C ALA A 15 15.96 -3.08 -9.97
N VAL A 16 16.54 -4.27 -9.83
CA VAL A 16 16.03 -5.31 -8.93
C VAL A 16 16.09 -4.86 -7.48
N GLY A 17 17.20 -4.26 -7.06
CA GLY A 17 17.37 -3.75 -5.69
C GLY A 17 16.32 -2.70 -5.33
N THR A 18 16.10 -1.72 -6.21
CA THR A 18 15.13 -0.64 -5.99
C THR A 18 13.68 -1.15 -5.95
N VAL A 19 13.30 -2.07 -6.84
CA VAL A 19 11.97 -2.69 -6.83
C VAL A 19 11.78 -3.54 -5.57
N PHE A 20 12.77 -4.34 -5.19
CA PHE A 20 12.69 -5.17 -4.00
C PHE A 20 12.54 -4.36 -2.71
N ILE A 21 13.33 -3.29 -2.59
CA ILE A 21 13.26 -2.36 -1.46
C ILE A 21 11.88 -1.68 -1.44
N SER A 22 11.40 -1.12 -2.57
CA SER A 22 10.09 -0.45 -2.60
C SER A 22 8.92 -1.39 -2.26
N GLN A 23 8.99 -2.66 -2.66
CA GLN A 23 8.00 -3.67 -2.28
C GLN A 23 8.07 -4.01 -0.79
N LYS A 24 9.28 -4.16 -0.24
CA LYS A 24 9.48 -4.51 1.17
C LYS A 24 9.16 -3.36 2.13
N PHE A 25 9.38 -2.13 1.68
CA PHE A 25 9.01 -0.90 2.37
C PHE A 25 7.63 -0.38 1.97
N ARG A 26 6.74 -1.19 1.36
CA ARG A 26 5.31 -0.86 1.30
C ARG A 26 4.87 -0.55 2.72
N ILE A 27 4.70 0.75 2.99
CA ILE A 27 4.40 1.28 4.30
C ILE A 27 3.22 0.46 4.80
N SER A 28 3.42 -0.21 5.94
CA SER A 28 2.51 -1.25 6.44
C SER A 28 1.05 -0.84 6.25
N LYS A 29 0.18 -1.80 5.95
CA LYS A 29 -1.28 -1.67 5.79
C LYS A 29 -2.00 -0.84 6.87
N ARG A 30 -1.29 -0.43 7.94
CA ARG A 30 -1.65 0.65 8.87
C ARG A 30 -2.19 1.93 8.21
N TYR A 31 -1.81 2.26 6.98
CA TYR A 31 -2.39 3.38 6.21
C TYR A 31 -3.25 2.94 5.03
N GLU A 32 -3.36 1.63 4.75
CA GLU A 32 -4.49 1.13 3.97
C GLU A 32 -5.71 1.36 4.88
N ARG A 33 -6.34 2.53 4.73
CA ARG A 33 -7.62 2.87 5.36
C ARG A 33 -8.46 1.61 5.29
N GLN A 34 -8.83 1.05 6.45
CA GLN A 34 -9.57 -0.20 6.53
C GLN A 34 -10.57 -0.23 5.39
N SER A 35 -10.39 -1.20 4.49
CA SER A 35 -11.21 -1.32 3.28
C SER A 35 -12.66 -1.06 3.66
N ARG A 36 -13.25 0.03 3.13
CA ARG A 36 -14.68 0.36 3.34
C ARG A 36 -15.60 -0.82 2.99
N LYS A 37 -15.09 -1.83 2.27
CA LYS A 37 -15.81 -3.04 1.87
C LYS A 37 -15.90 -4.12 2.95
N ALA A 38 -15.06 -4.08 3.98
CA ALA A 38 -15.23 -4.91 5.16
C ALA A 38 -15.89 -4.04 6.23
N ALA A 39 -17.22 -3.91 6.17
CA ALA A 39 -17.98 -3.44 7.31
C ALA A 39 -17.49 -4.22 8.54
N PRO A 40 -17.15 -3.56 9.65
CA PRO A 40 -16.71 -4.27 10.83
C PRO A 40 -17.80 -5.27 11.22
N LEU A 41 -17.46 -6.56 11.25
CA LEU A 41 -18.37 -7.64 11.63
C LEU A 41 -18.84 -7.53 13.10
N ASN A 42 -18.43 -6.49 13.84
CA ASN A 42 -18.96 -6.18 15.15
C ASN A 42 -19.57 -4.76 15.22
N SER A 43 -20.72 -4.66 15.89
CA SER A 43 -21.38 -3.39 16.19
C SER A 43 -20.60 -2.51 17.17
N TRP A 44 -19.63 -3.09 17.88
CA TRP A 44 -18.88 -2.42 18.94
C TRP A 44 -17.83 -1.44 18.42
N SER A 45 -17.21 -1.70 17.26
CA SER A 45 -16.25 -0.76 16.65
C SER A 45 -16.92 0.39 15.86
N ALA A 46 -18.25 0.38 15.77
CA ALA A 46 -19.02 1.43 15.12
C ALA A 46 -19.36 2.60 16.07
N LEU A 47 -19.26 2.42 17.40
CA LEU A 47 -19.56 3.48 18.36
C LEU A 47 -18.46 4.54 18.48
N ASP A 48 -17.19 4.16 18.28
CA ASP A 48 -16.05 5.09 18.34
C ASP A 48 -15.86 5.90 17.05
N LYS A 49 -16.51 5.47 15.96
CA LYS A 49 -16.59 6.25 14.74
C LYS A 49 -17.63 7.33 14.96
N GLY A 50 -17.20 8.47 15.52
CA GLY A 50 -18.02 9.68 15.56
C GLY A 50 -18.61 9.95 14.18
N ILE A 51 -19.79 10.58 14.15
CA ILE A 51 -20.50 10.93 12.90
C ILE A 51 -19.55 11.79 12.05
N ASP A 52 -18.92 11.17 11.06
CA ASP A 52 -18.03 11.83 10.13
C ASP A 52 -18.90 12.50 9.04
N PRO A 53 -18.93 13.84 8.94
CA PRO A 53 -19.72 14.53 7.93
C PRO A 53 -19.23 14.25 6.49
N SER A 54 -18.12 13.54 6.31
CA SER A 54 -17.68 13.05 4.99
C SER A 54 -18.37 11.76 4.53
N HIS A 55 -19.26 11.18 5.34
CA HIS A 55 -19.93 9.90 5.06
C HIS A 55 -21.27 10.01 4.31
N THR A 56 -21.68 11.22 3.89
CA THR A 56 -23.03 11.51 3.37
C THR A 56 -23.26 11.10 1.90
N GLU A 57 -22.29 10.53 1.18
CA GLU A 57 -22.39 10.38 -0.28
C GLU A 57 -22.52 8.95 -0.83
N ASP A 58 -22.47 7.90 0.00
CA ASP A 58 -22.47 6.51 -0.49
C ASP A 58 -23.80 5.74 -0.24
N GLN A 59 -24.95 6.43 -0.18
CA GLN A 59 -26.28 5.78 -0.17
C GLN A 59 -27.16 6.28 -1.33
N LYS A 60 -26.99 5.67 -2.49
CA LYS A 60 -28.01 5.62 -3.55
C LYS A 60 -28.12 4.20 -4.07
#